data_AF-M3YZR4-F1
#
_entry.id   AF-M3YZR4-F1
#
_cell.length_a   1.000
_cell.length_b   1.000
_cell.length_c   1.000
_cell.angle_alpha   90.00
_cell.angle_beta   90.00
_cell.angle_gamma   90.00
#
_symmetry.space_group_name_H-M   'P 1'
#
loop_
_entity.id
_entity.type
_entity.pdbx_description
1 polymer ?
#
loop_
_entity_poly.entity_id
_entity_poly.type
_entity_poly.pdbx_seq_one_letter_code
_entity_poly.pdbx_strand_id
1 'polypeptide(L)'
;MPQQPIAARAPPSLLLLLLLLLLLLRTPPPTGARPSPGPDYLRRGWLRLLAEGEGCAPCRPEECAEPRGCLAGRVRDVCGCCWECANLEGQLCDLDPSAHFYGRCGEQLECRLDAGGDLSRGEVPEPLCACRSQRPLCGSDGRTYAQICRLQEAARARPDANLTLAHPGPCESEPQIVLHPYDVWNVTGQDVIFGCEVFAYPMASIEWRKDGLDVQLPGDDPHISVQFRGGPQRFEVTGWLQIQAVRPSDEGIYRCLARNALGQVEAPASLTVLTPDQLNSTGIPHLPSLHLIPGEEAESEEGEDYY
;
A
#
# COMPACT_ATOMS: atom_id res chain seq x y z
N MET A 1 46.03 -97.93 -15.26
CA MET A 1 47.49 -97.67 -15.27
C MET A 1 47.79 -96.76 -16.45
N PRO A 2 48.82 -95.89 -16.37
CA PRO A 2 49.52 -95.40 -15.17
C PRO A 2 48.59 -94.35 -14.46
N GLN A 3 48.94 -93.22 -13.82
CA GLN A 3 50.18 -92.65 -13.24
C GLN A 3 49.81 -91.63 -12.11
N GLN A 4 50.80 -90.94 -11.53
CA GLN A 4 50.63 -89.66 -10.81
C GLN A 4 51.65 -88.62 -11.31
N PRO A 5 51.28 -87.33 -11.41
CA PRO A 5 52.24 -86.24 -11.58
C PRO A 5 52.84 -85.81 -10.24
N ILE A 6 54.16 -85.63 -10.25
CA ILE A 6 55.04 -85.28 -9.12
C ILE A 6 54.69 -83.91 -8.53
N ALA A 7 54.65 -83.79 -7.19
CA ALA A 7 54.49 -82.52 -6.49
C ALA A 7 55.81 -81.71 -6.47
N ALA A 8 55.86 -80.60 -7.20
CA ALA A 8 56.99 -79.68 -7.18
C ALA A 8 56.99 -78.81 -5.90
N ARG A 9 58.12 -78.79 -5.16
CA ARG A 9 58.31 -77.88 -4.02
C ARG A 9 58.73 -76.49 -4.51
N ALA A 10 57.99 -75.46 -4.10
CA ALA A 10 58.38 -74.07 -4.32
C ALA A 10 59.63 -73.68 -3.49
N PRO A 11 60.51 -72.78 -3.97
CA PRO A 11 61.68 -72.33 -3.22
C PRO A 11 61.29 -71.47 -2.01
N PRO A 12 62.11 -71.44 -0.94
CA PRO A 12 61.76 -70.79 0.33
C PRO A 12 61.57 -69.26 0.22
N SER A 13 62.16 -68.62 -0.79
CA SER A 13 61.99 -67.20 -1.08
C SER A 13 60.56 -66.82 -1.50
N LEU A 14 59.79 -67.72 -2.13
CA LEU A 14 58.38 -67.46 -2.44
C LEU A 14 57.50 -67.54 -1.18
N LEU A 15 57.80 -68.46 -0.25
CA LEU A 15 57.06 -68.57 1.01
C LEU A 15 57.22 -67.31 1.87
N LEU A 16 58.43 -66.75 1.93
CA LEU A 16 58.69 -65.52 2.67
C LEU A 16 57.94 -64.32 2.08
N LEU A 17 57.87 -64.24 0.75
CA LEU A 17 57.11 -63.19 0.06
C LEU A 17 55.59 -63.34 0.30
N LEU A 18 55.05 -64.56 0.28
CA LEU A 18 53.64 -64.81 0.62
C LEU A 18 53.34 -64.47 2.08
N LEU A 19 54.24 -64.79 3.02
CA LEU A 19 54.09 -64.46 4.43
C LEU A 19 54.10 -62.93 4.66
N LEU A 20 54.98 -62.20 3.98
CA LEU A 20 54.98 -60.72 4.01
C LEU A 20 53.69 -60.14 3.43
N LEU A 21 53.18 -60.68 2.32
CA LEU A 21 51.91 -60.24 1.74
C LEU A 21 50.71 -60.52 2.67
N LEU A 22 50.68 -61.70 3.32
CA LEU A 22 49.65 -62.09 4.29
C LEU A 22 49.72 -61.31 5.61
N LEU A 23 50.89 -60.78 5.98
CA LEU A 23 51.05 -59.86 7.11
C LEU A 23 50.53 -58.46 6.76
N LEU A 24 50.84 -57.95 5.56
CA LEU A 24 50.32 -56.67 5.06
C LEU A 24 48.80 -56.70 4.84
N LEU A 25 48.23 -57.86 4.47
CA LEU A 25 46.78 -58.08 4.41
C LEU A 25 46.11 -58.32 5.78
N ARG A 26 46.87 -58.34 6.88
CA ARG A 26 46.36 -58.52 8.25
C ARG A 26 46.50 -57.30 9.15
N THR A 27 47.19 -56.25 8.74
CA THR A 27 47.07 -54.95 9.41
C THR A 27 45.70 -54.35 9.09
N PRO A 28 44.81 -54.12 10.07
CA PRO A 28 43.64 -53.27 9.82
C PRO A 28 44.12 -51.86 9.42
N PRO A 29 43.33 -51.10 8.65
CA PRO A 29 43.67 -49.70 8.38
C PRO A 29 43.86 -48.96 9.71
N PRO A 30 44.77 -47.98 9.79
CA PRO A 30 44.98 -47.22 11.01
C PRO A 30 43.64 -46.61 11.43
N THR A 31 43.18 -46.97 12.63
CA THR A 31 42.02 -46.34 13.26
C THR A 31 42.40 -44.96 13.76
N GLY A 32 42.72 -44.05 12.83
CA GLY A 32 42.49 -42.64 13.04
C GLY A 32 41.05 -42.52 13.51
N ALA A 33 40.86 -42.00 14.71
CA ALA A 33 39.63 -42.21 15.47
C ALA A 33 38.44 -41.58 14.73
N ARG A 34 37.71 -42.40 13.97
CA ARG A 34 36.34 -42.09 13.56
C ARG A 34 35.62 -41.80 14.89
N PRO A 35 35.18 -40.55 15.16
CA PRO A 35 34.58 -40.24 16.44
C PRO A 35 33.46 -41.24 16.64
N SER A 36 33.48 -41.92 17.79
CA SER A 36 32.44 -42.88 18.13
C SER A 36 31.09 -42.20 17.92
N PRO A 37 30.10 -42.87 17.30
CA PRO A 37 28.76 -42.31 17.23
C PRO A 37 28.33 -42.06 18.68
N GLY A 38 28.34 -40.78 19.07
CA GLY A 38 28.04 -40.36 20.44
C GLY A 38 26.72 -40.99 20.83
N PRO A 39 26.66 -41.71 21.97
CA PRO A 39 25.65 -42.72 22.21
C PRO A 39 24.26 -42.15 21.96
N ASP A 40 23.44 -42.94 21.27
CA ASP A 40 22.34 -42.51 20.41
C ASP A 40 21.39 -41.44 20.98
N TYR A 41 21.26 -41.38 22.31
CA TYR A 41 20.52 -40.35 23.04
C TYR A 41 20.99 -38.91 22.74
N LEU A 42 22.29 -38.65 22.56
CA LEU A 42 22.77 -37.29 22.27
C LEU A 42 22.41 -36.81 20.86
N ARG A 43 22.54 -37.68 19.85
CA ARG A 43 22.16 -37.33 18.47
C ARG A 43 20.65 -37.19 18.29
N ARG A 44 19.87 -37.85 19.16
CA ARG A 44 18.40 -37.78 19.20
C ARG A 44 17.85 -36.68 20.10
N GLY A 45 18.68 -35.91 20.81
CA GLY A 45 18.21 -34.78 21.64
C GLY A 45 17.61 -33.66 20.79
N TRP A 46 18.45 -33.01 19.98
CA TRP A 46 18.00 -31.94 19.07
C TRP A 46 17.03 -32.46 17.99
N LEU A 47 17.25 -33.67 17.45
CA LEU A 47 16.31 -34.26 16.48
C LEU A 47 14.95 -34.65 17.09
N ARG A 48 14.85 -34.89 18.41
CA ARG A 48 13.55 -34.93 19.09
C ARG A 48 12.97 -33.54 19.28
N LEU A 49 13.74 -32.58 19.78
CA LEU A 49 13.24 -31.23 20.00
C LEU A 49 12.74 -30.54 18.71
N LEU A 50 13.30 -30.92 17.55
CA LEU A 50 12.76 -30.61 16.23
C LEU A 50 11.49 -31.43 15.94
N ALA A 51 11.54 -32.77 15.95
CA ALA A 51 10.36 -33.61 15.64
C ALA A 51 9.17 -33.49 16.63
N GLU A 52 9.40 -32.98 17.83
CA GLU A 52 8.44 -32.74 18.91
C GLU A 52 8.07 -31.24 19.02
N GLY A 53 8.69 -30.36 18.23
CA GLY A 53 8.47 -28.90 18.20
C GLY A 53 8.10 -28.29 16.83
N GLU A 54 8.38 -28.99 15.73
CA GLU A 54 7.99 -28.62 14.35
C GLU A 54 6.58 -29.14 13.97
N GLY A 55 6.01 -30.01 14.81
CA GLY A 55 4.75 -30.71 14.54
C GLY A 55 3.58 -30.23 15.39
N CYS A 56 2.50 -29.77 14.75
CA CYS A 56 1.25 -29.49 15.42
C CYS A 56 0.64 -30.73 16.09
N ALA A 57 0.17 -30.57 17.33
CA ALA A 57 -0.55 -31.63 18.04
C ALA A 57 -1.90 -31.97 17.35
N PRO A 58 -2.44 -33.18 17.54
CA PRO A 58 -3.76 -33.54 17.03
C PRO A 58 -4.84 -32.58 17.55
N CYS A 59 -5.57 -31.95 16.64
CA CYS A 59 -6.55 -30.92 16.98
C CYS A 59 -7.67 -31.43 17.90
N ARG A 60 -7.96 -30.66 18.96
CA ARG A 60 -9.06 -30.86 19.91
C ARG A 60 -9.92 -29.60 19.98
N PRO A 61 -10.95 -29.47 19.13
CA PRO A 61 -11.80 -28.27 19.09
C PRO A 61 -12.45 -27.90 20.43
N GLU A 62 -12.65 -28.89 21.30
CA GLU A 62 -13.19 -28.76 22.66
C GLU A 62 -12.23 -28.09 23.67
N GLU A 63 -10.92 -28.03 23.38
CA GLU A 63 -9.92 -27.34 24.20
C GLU A 63 -9.70 -25.87 23.74
N CYS A 64 -10.26 -25.48 22.58
CA CYS A 64 -10.12 -24.14 22.02
C CYS A 64 -11.00 -23.10 22.73
N ALA A 65 -10.41 -21.97 23.14
CA ALA A 65 -11.17 -20.79 23.55
C ALA A 65 -11.88 -20.15 22.34
N GLU A 66 -13.15 -19.73 22.50
CA GLU A 66 -13.85 -19.01 21.42
C GLU A 66 -13.54 -17.50 21.46
N PRO A 67 -12.98 -16.92 20.38
CA PRO A 67 -12.56 -15.52 20.39
C PRO A 67 -13.75 -14.58 20.13
N ARG A 68 -13.79 -13.46 20.86
CA ARG A 68 -14.90 -12.49 20.85
C ARG A 68 -14.44 -11.13 20.32
N GLY A 69 -15.32 -10.40 19.64
CA GLY A 69 -15.03 -9.04 19.16
C GLY A 69 -14.10 -8.97 17.94
N CYS A 70 -13.89 -10.06 17.20
CA CYS A 70 -12.95 -10.10 16.07
C CYS A 70 -13.44 -9.28 14.86
N LEU A 71 -13.03 -8.01 14.79
CA LEU A 71 -13.49 -7.06 13.79
C LEU A 71 -13.04 -7.37 12.35
N ALA A 72 -11.89 -8.01 12.14
CA ALA A 72 -11.47 -8.50 10.83
C ALA A 72 -12.02 -9.90 10.47
N GLY A 73 -12.86 -10.47 11.34
CA GLY A 73 -13.28 -11.87 11.28
C GLY A 73 -12.33 -12.82 12.03
N ARG A 74 -12.51 -14.12 11.80
CA ARG A 74 -11.75 -15.19 12.48
C ARG A 74 -10.86 -15.93 11.47
N VAL A 75 -9.64 -16.24 11.88
CA VAL A 75 -8.69 -17.10 11.17
C VAL A 75 -8.46 -18.38 11.96
N ARG A 76 -7.93 -19.41 11.31
CA ARG A 76 -7.35 -20.55 12.02
C ARG A 76 -5.95 -20.21 12.49
N ASP A 77 -5.60 -20.78 13.64
CA ASP A 77 -4.22 -20.86 14.13
C ASP A 77 -3.28 -21.53 13.10
N VAL A 78 -1.98 -21.55 13.41
CA VAL A 78 -0.93 -22.17 12.59
C VAL A 78 -1.26 -23.62 12.23
N CYS A 79 -1.89 -24.34 13.16
CA CYS A 79 -2.21 -25.76 13.10
C CYS A 79 -3.56 -26.07 12.43
N GLY A 80 -4.31 -25.06 11.97
CA GLY A 80 -5.64 -25.23 11.37
C GLY A 80 -6.75 -25.54 12.38
N CYS A 81 -6.48 -25.48 13.68
CA CYS A 81 -7.33 -26.05 14.74
C CYS A 81 -8.27 -25.01 15.37
N CYS A 82 -7.78 -24.19 16.27
CA CYS A 82 -8.57 -23.20 16.99
C CYS A 82 -8.93 -22.01 16.09
N TRP A 83 -9.95 -21.25 16.52
CA TRP A 83 -10.28 -19.95 15.92
C TRP A 83 -9.58 -18.85 16.69
N GLU A 84 -8.95 -17.93 15.98
CA GLU A 84 -8.32 -16.73 16.53
C GLU A 84 -8.95 -15.49 15.88
N CYS A 85 -8.85 -14.33 16.53
CA CYS A 85 -9.19 -13.08 15.85
C CYS A 85 -8.14 -12.76 14.79
N ALA A 86 -8.57 -12.39 13.60
CA ALA A 86 -7.68 -12.03 12.51
C ALA A 86 -7.24 -10.58 12.58
N ASN A 87 -6.10 -10.27 11.94
CA ASN A 87 -5.52 -8.93 11.96
C ASN A 87 -6.32 -7.98 11.03
N LEU A 88 -6.52 -6.75 11.52
CA LEU A 88 -7.21 -5.65 10.84
C LEU A 88 -6.32 -4.97 9.79
N GLU A 89 -6.95 -4.14 8.96
CA GLU A 89 -6.23 -3.26 8.04
C GLU A 89 -5.26 -2.32 8.78
N GLY A 90 -4.01 -2.25 8.33
CA GLY A 90 -2.93 -1.48 8.95
C GLY A 90 -2.25 -2.16 10.14
N GLN A 91 -2.56 -3.42 10.44
CA GLN A 91 -1.82 -4.21 11.44
C GLN A 91 -0.74 -5.08 10.78
N LEU A 92 0.35 -5.32 11.52
CA LEU A 92 1.45 -6.22 11.14
C LEU A 92 0.93 -7.64 10.88
N CYS A 93 1.63 -8.38 10.00
CA CYS A 93 1.25 -9.75 9.63
C CYS A 93 2.42 -10.59 9.15
N ASP A 94 2.25 -11.91 9.22
CA ASP A 94 3.21 -12.86 8.68
C ASP A 94 2.99 -13.06 7.17
N LEU A 95 4.02 -12.77 6.35
CA LEU A 95 4.01 -13.00 4.90
C LEU A 95 4.09 -14.49 4.54
N ASP A 96 4.83 -15.27 5.34
CA ASP A 96 4.92 -16.72 5.20
C ASP A 96 3.75 -17.36 5.99
N PRO A 97 2.87 -18.15 5.37
CA PRO A 97 1.75 -18.80 6.08
C PRO A 97 2.15 -19.76 7.20
N SER A 98 3.43 -20.18 7.28
CA SER A 98 3.98 -21.00 8.37
C SER A 98 4.55 -20.17 9.54
N ALA A 99 4.84 -18.88 9.32
CA ALA A 99 5.15 -17.95 10.38
C ALA A 99 3.87 -17.51 11.13
N HIS A 100 4.05 -17.05 12.36
CA HIS A 100 2.97 -16.79 13.32
C HIS A 100 3.34 -15.75 14.38
N PHE A 101 4.32 -14.89 14.10
CA PHE A 101 4.83 -13.91 15.06
C PHE A 101 3.92 -12.68 15.16
N TYR A 102 3.28 -12.29 14.05
CA TYR A 102 2.34 -11.17 13.99
C TYR A 102 0.89 -11.61 13.84
N GLY A 103 0.64 -12.79 13.25
CA GLY A 103 -0.67 -13.33 12.96
C GLY A 103 -1.10 -13.15 11.49
N ARG A 104 -2.29 -13.67 11.18
CA ARG A 104 -2.85 -13.71 9.82
C ARG A 104 -3.94 -12.64 9.64
N CYS A 105 -3.92 -11.99 8.47
CA CYS A 105 -4.93 -11.01 8.08
C CYS A 105 -6.33 -11.61 7.97
N GLY A 106 -7.34 -10.77 8.22
CA GLY A 106 -8.74 -11.14 8.11
C GLY A 106 -9.28 -11.41 6.71
N GLU A 107 -10.59 -11.63 6.66
CA GLU A 107 -11.30 -11.87 5.40
C GLU A 107 -11.17 -10.63 4.48
N GLN A 108 -11.02 -10.85 3.17
CA GLN A 108 -10.79 -9.80 2.16
C GLN A 108 -9.52 -8.94 2.35
N LEU A 109 -8.68 -9.24 3.36
CA LEU A 109 -7.36 -8.63 3.55
C LEU A 109 -6.26 -9.51 2.93
N GLU A 110 -5.08 -8.93 2.76
CA GLU A 110 -3.88 -9.59 2.25
C GLU A 110 -2.64 -8.96 2.89
N CYS A 111 -1.71 -9.79 3.36
CA CYS A 111 -0.45 -9.35 3.94
C CYS A 111 0.50 -8.92 2.82
N ARG A 112 1.00 -7.68 2.85
CA ARG A 112 1.91 -7.12 1.85
C ARG A 112 2.94 -6.21 2.49
N LEU A 113 4.09 -6.04 1.83
CA LEU A 113 5.08 -5.04 2.21
C LEU A 113 4.60 -3.66 1.75
N ASP A 114 4.36 -2.74 2.68
CA ASP A 114 3.93 -1.38 2.32
C ASP A 114 5.15 -0.50 1.98
N ALA A 115 5.60 -0.62 0.73
CA ALA A 115 6.64 0.23 0.13
C ALA A 115 6.15 1.66 -0.22
N GLY A 116 5.16 2.18 0.53
CA GLY A 116 4.51 3.47 0.27
C GLY A 116 5.10 4.67 1.01
N GLY A 117 6.07 4.45 1.90
CA GLY A 117 6.85 5.50 2.54
C GLY A 117 8.01 5.99 1.65
N ASP A 118 8.54 7.17 1.96
CA ASP A 118 9.84 7.61 1.43
C ASP A 118 10.94 6.76 2.08
N LEU A 119 11.40 5.72 1.38
CA LEU A 119 12.38 4.72 1.85
C LEU A 119 13.81 5.29 1.89
N SER A 120 13.97 6.37 2.66
CA SER A 120 15.24 7.03 2.94
C SER A 120 16.21 6.10 3.66
N ARG A 121 17.19 5.58 2.90
CA ARG A 121 18.35 4.79 3.39
C ARG A 121 18.04 3.45 4.09
N GLY A 122 17.39 2.55 3.36
CA GLY A 122 17.57 1.11 3.58
C GLY A 122 16.82 0.51 4.78
N GLU A 123 15.76 1.19 5.24
CA GLU A 123 14.76 0.58 6.10
C GLU A 123 14.06 -0.58 5.37
N VAL A 124 13.79 -1.67 6.09
CA VAL A 124 13.04 -2.81 5.54
C VAL A 124 11.55 -2.50 5.72
N PRO A 125 10.74 -2.46 4.64
CA PRO A 125 9.32 -2.14 4.77
C PRO A 125 8.60 -3.19 5.62
N GLU A 126 7.67 -2.74 6.46
CA GLU A 126 6.91 -3.64 7.34
C GLU A 126 5.80 -4.38 6.56
N PRO A 127 5.53 -5.65 6.89
CA PRO A 127 4.43 -6.41 6.31
C PRO A 127 3.11 -6.06 7.01
N LEU A 128 2.21 -5.39 6.30
CA LEU A 128 0.91 -4.93 6.81
C LEU A 128 -0.26 -5.59 6.08
N CYS A 129 -1.36 -5.81 6.82
CA CYS A 129 -2.62 -6.24 6.26
C CYS A 129 -3.30 -5.07 5.54
N ALA A 130 -3.59 -5.21 4.25
CA ALA A 130 -4.32 -4.21 3.48
C ALA A 130 -5.41 -4.87 2.61
N CYS A 131 -6.51 -4.14 2.37
CA CYS A 131 -7.68 -4.70 1.69
C CYS A 131 -7.39 -5.10 0.22
N ARG A 132 -7.96 -6.23 -0.21
CA ARG A 132 -7.83 -6.75 -1.59
C ARG A 132 -8.60 -5.93 -2.62
N SER A 133 -9.51 -5.06 -2.20
CA SER A 133 -10.39 -4.28 -3.10
C SER A 133 -10.66 -2.88 -2.56
N GLN A 134 -10.01 -1.88 -3.16
CA GLN A 134 -10.22 -0.44 -2.92
C GLN A 134 -11.45 0.11 -3.70
N ARG A 135 -12.52 -0.69 -3.82
CA ARG A 135 -13.76 -0.29 -4.50
C ARG A 135 -14.81 0.08 -3.46
N PRO A 136 -15.38 1.30 -3.49
CA PRO A 136 -16.42 1.69 -2.55
C PRO A 136 -17.73 0.95 -2.79
N LEU A 137 -18.52 0.85 -1.73
CA LEU A 137 -19.73 0.03 -1.62
C LEU A 137 -20.80 0.80 -0.84
N CYS A 138 -22.07 0.59 -1.16
CA CYS A 138 -23.18 1.09 -0.37
C CYS A 138 -23.62 0.04 0.66
N GLY A 139 -23.65 0.41 1.94
CA GLY A 139 -24.19 -0.42 3.02
C GLY A 139 -25.71 -0.39 3.07
N SER A 140 -26.33 -1.43 3.66
CA SER A 140 -27.78 -1.46 3.94
C SER A 140 -28.25 -0.39 4.93
N ASP A 141 -27.32 0.31 5.61
CA ASP A 141 -27.58 1.48 6.45
C ASP A 141 -27.49 2.82 5.68
N GLY A 142 -27.39 2.78 4.35
CA GLY A 142 -27.32 3.97 3.49
C GLY A 142 -25.98 4.69 3.52
N ARG A 143 -24.91 4.06 4.04
CA ARG A 143 -23.57 4.66 4.12
C ARG A 143 -22.64 4.15 3.03
N THR A 144 -21.91 5.07 2.41
CA THR A 144 -20.77 4.74 1.55
C THR A 144 -19.61 4.25 2.39
N TYR A 145 -19.18 3.02 2.14
CA TYR A 145 -17.94 2.44 2.66
C TYR A 145 -16.86 2.52 1.60
N ALA A 146 -15.66 2.99 1.96
CA ALA A 146 -14.53 3.11 1.02
C ALA A 146 -14.12 1.76 0.38
N GLN A 147 -14.32 0.66 1.11
CA GLN A 147 -13.99 -0.71 0.66
C GLN A 147 -14.64 -1.80 1.51
N ILE A 148 -14.66 -3.03 0.99
CA ILE A 148 -15.30 -4.21 1.60
C ILE A 148 -14.82 -4.48 3.04
N CYS A 149 -13.53 -4.31 3.32
CA CYS A 149 -12.99 -4.56 4.65
C CYS A 149 -13.61 -3.64 5.72
N ARG A 150 -13.93 -2.39 5.37
CA ARG A 150 -14.59 -1.43 6.28
C ARG A 150 -16.08 -1.70 6.47
N LEU A 151 -16.76 -2.22 5.45
CA LEU A 151 -18.14 -2.72 5.58
C LEU A 151 -18.18 -3.92 6.54
N GLN A 152 -17.28 -4.88 6.35
CA GLN A 152 -17.18 -6.08 7.19
C GLN A 152 -16.78 -5.75 8.65
N GLU A 153 -15.83 -4.83 8.85
CA GLU A 153 -15.45 -4.30 10.16
C GLU A 153 -16.66 -3.69 10.89
N ALA A 154 -17.40 -2.79 10.24
CA ALA A 154 -18.56 -2.12 10.82
C ALA A 154 -19.73 -3.08 11.11
N ALA A 155 -19.91 -4.13 10.30
CA ALA A 155 -20.93 -5.16 10.51
C ALA A 155 -20.57 -6.07 11.69
N ARG A 156 -19.31 -6.50 11.80
CA ARG A 156 -18.80 -7.31 12.92
C ARG A 156 -18.75 -6.51 14.23
N ALA A 157 -18.57 -5.20 14.18
CA ALA A 157 -18.62 -4.29 15.33
C ALA A 157 -20.04 -4.12 15.91
N ARG A 158 -21.10 -4.28 15.11
CA ARG A 158 -22.50 -4.13 15.53
C ARG A 158 -23.39 -5.21 14.90
N PRO A 159 -23.32 -6.48 15.35
CA PRO A 159 -24.06 -7.59 14.76
C PRO A 159 -25.58 -7.34 14.70
N ASP A 160 -26.14 -6.73 15.74
CA ASP A 160 -27.58 -6.43 15.86
C ASP A 160 -28.10 -5.45 14.79
N ALA A 161 -27.20 -4.72 14.11
CA ALA A 161 -27.56 -3.76 13.07
C ALA A 161 -27.89 -4.41 11.71
N ASN A 162 -27.61 -5.71 11.52
CA ASN A 162 -27.82 -6.44 10.26
C ASN A 162 -27.24 -5.73 9.02
N LEU A 163 -26.05 -5.11 9.18
CA LEU A 163 -25.37 -4.41 8.09
C LEU A 163 -24.89 -5.40 7.01
N THR A 164 -25.33 -5.16 5.78
CA THR A 164 -25.00 -5.95 4.59
C THR A 164 -24.61 -5.04 3.43
N LEU A 165 -24.11 -5.63 2.34
CA LEU A 165 -23.90 -4.93 1.08
C LEU A 165 -25.26 -4.67 0.40
N ALA A 166 -25.59 -3.42 0.12
CA ALA A 166 -26.75 -3.05 -0.70
C ALA A 166 -26.41 -3.17 -2.20
N HIS A 167 -25.36 -2.47 -2.64
CA HIS A 167 -24.87 -2.52 -4.02
C HIS A 167 -23.39 -2.08 -4.14
N PRO A 168 -22.67 -2.47 -5.20
CA PRO A 168 -21.34 -1.92 -5.49
C PRO A 168 -21.42 -0.45 -5.93
N GLY A 169 -20.32 0.29 -5.73
CA GLY A 169 -20.30 1.75 -5.87
C GLY A 169 -20.71 2.44 -4.56
N PRO A 170 -20.46 3.75 -4.41
CA PRO A 170 -20.95 4.52 -3.26
C PRO A 170 -22.49 4.55 -3.26
N CYS A 171 -23.10 4.87 -2.12
CA CYS A 171 -24.53 5.17 -2.08
C CYS A 171 -24.84 6.44 -2.88
N GLU A 172 -26.06 6.53 -3.42
CA GLU A 172 -26.50 7.74 -4.11
C GLU A 172 -26.68 8.92 -3.14
N SER A 173 -26.25 10.11 -3.54
CA SER A 173 -26.33 11.35 -2.74
C SER A 173 -26.59 12.57 -3.61
N GLU A 174 -27.09 13.64 -3.00
CA GLU A 174 -26.96 14.98 -3.57
C GLU A 174 -25.47 15.34 -3.75
N PRO A 175 -25.11 16.30 -4.63
CA PRO A 175 -23.72 16.69 -4.83
C PRO A 175 -23.17 17.42 -3.59
N GLN A 176 -21.91 17.18 -3.24
CA GLN A 176 -21.24 17.76 -2.08
C GLN A 176 -19.94 18.43 -2.50
N ILE A 177 -19.78 19.73 -2.19
CA ILE A 177 -18.59 20.50 -2.55
C ILE A 177 -17.46 20.14 -1.58
N VAL A 178 -16.46 19.40 -2.07
CA VAL A 178 -15.30 18.95 -1.30
C VAL A 178 -14.16 19.97 -1.33
N LEU A 179 -13.99 20.70 -2.45
CA LEU A 179 -13.12 21.88 -2.54
C LEU A 179 -13.96 23.08 -2.98
N HIS A 180 -14.04 24.07 -2.11
CA HIS A 180 -14.72 25.33 -2.41
C HIS A 180 -13.79 26.25 -3.22
N PRO A 181 -14.31 27.07 -4.13
CA PRO A 181 -13.53 28.15 -4.71
C PRO A 181 -13.15 29.17 -3.64
N TYR A 182 -11.97 29.76 -3.79
CA TYR A 182 -11.43 30.75 -2.87
C TYR A 182 -11.54 32.16 -3.45
N ASP A 183 -11.66 33.16 -2.59
CA ASP A 183 -11.60 34.57 -2.98
C ASP A 183 -10.25 34.91 -3.62
N VAL A 184 -10.28 35.63 -4.74
CA VAL A 184 -9.08 36.04 -5.50
C VAL A 184 -9.06 37.55 -5.66
N TRP A 185 -7.91 38.17 -5.41
CA TRP A 185 -7.60 39.52 -5.88
C TRP A 185 -6.48 39.43 -6.92
N ASN A 186 -6.54 40.25 -7.97
CA ASN A 186 -5.49 40.30 -8.99
C ASN A 186 -5.39 41.69 -9.63
N VAL A 187 -4.32 41.96 -10.38
CA VAL A 187 -4.14 43.23 -11.10
C VAL A 187 -4.74 43.13 -12.51
N THR A 188 -5.32 44.23 -13.00
CA THR A 188 -5.86 44.36 -14.36
C THR A 188 -4.86 43.87 -15.42
N GLY A 189 -5.32 42.98 -16.30
CA GLY A 189 -4.51 42.38 -17.37
C GLY A 189 -3.81 41.05 -17.00
N GLN A 190 -3.94 40.57 -15.77
CA GLN A 190 -3.51 39.22 -15.38
C GLN A 190 -4.64 38.19 -15.51
N ASP A 191 -4.30 36.91 -15.58
CA ASP A 191 -5.26 35.79 -15.61
C ASP A 191 -5.68 35.37 -14.19
N VAL A 192 -6.94 34.93 -14.04
CA VAL A 192 -7.48 34.32 -12.81
C VAL A 192 -8.10 32.98 -13.13
N ILE A 193 -7.95 32.01 -12.21
CA ILE A 193 -8.60 30.70 -12.28
C ILE A 193 -9.28 30.40 -10.94
N PHE A 194 -10.59 30.18 -10.97
CA PHE A 194 -11.33 29.57 -9.87
C PHE A 194 -11.43 28.06 -10.09
N GLY A 195 -11.30 27.27 -9.01
CA GLY A 195 -11.51 25.83 -9.00
C GLY A 195 -12.59 25.44 -8.01
N CYS A 196 -13.43 24.48 -8.37
CA CYS A 196 -14.52 23.94 -7.55
C CYS A 196 -14.56 22.43 -7.73
N GLU A 197 -14.59 21.67 -6.63
CA GLU A 197 -14.55 20.20 -6.67
C GLU A 197 -15.72 19.60 -5.91
N VAL A 198 -16.38 18.63 -6.52
CA VAL A 198 -17.68 18.13 -6.08
C VAL A 198 -17.73 16.60 -6.14
N PHE A 199 -17.95 15.98 -4.99
CA PHE A 199 -18.30 14.56 -4.91
C PHE A 199 -19.79 14.37 -5.22
N ALA A 200 -20.12 13.43 -6.12
CA ALA A 200 -21.51 13.09 -6.41
C ALA A 200 -21.69 11.69 -6.99
N TYR A 201 -22.70 10.97 -6.51
CA TYR A 201 -23.19 9.74 -7.14
C TYR A 201 -24.72 9.75 -7.25
N PRO A 202 -25.33 9.66 -8.44
CA PRO A 202 -24.71 9.76 -9.76
C PRO A 202 -23.92 11.07 -9.96
N MET A 203 -22.95 11.04 -10.87
CA MET A 203 -22.03 12.14 -11.15
C MET A 203 -22.78 13.43 -11.53
N ALA A 204 -22.34 14.56 -10.97
CA ALA A 204 -22.97 15.87 -11.15
C ALA A 204 -22.44 16.63 -12.38
N SER A 205 -23.29 17.48 -12.96
CA SER A 205 -22.87 18.56 -13.85
C SER A 205 -22.46 19.79 -13.02
N ILE A 206 -21.38 20.47 -13.42
CA ILE A 206 -20.93 21.75 -12.84
C ILE A 206 -21.20 22.89 -13.82
N GLU A 207 -21.86 23.93 -13.35
CA GLU A 207 -22.09 25.20 -14.02
C GLU A 207 -21.36 26.32 -13.24
N TRP A 208 -20.99 27.40 -13.94
CA TRP A 208 -20.50 28.63 -13.31
C TRP A 208 -21.42 29.80 -13.67
N ARG A 209 -21.67 30.70 -12.71
CA ARG A 209 -22.50 31.91 -12.87
C ARG A 209 -21.81 33.10 -12.20
N LYS A 210 -22.14 34.33 -12.63
CA LYS A 210 -21.71 35.58 -11.99
C LYS A 210 -22.89 36.30 -11.35
N ASP A 211 -22.73 36.81 -10.13
CA ASP A 211 -23.77 37.56 -9.42
C ASP A 211 -24.22 38.79 -10.22
N GLY A 212 -25.53 38.99 -10.27
CA GLY A 212 -26.17 40.02 -11.12
C GLY A 212 -26.37 39.62 -12.59
N LEU A 213 -25.85 38.46 -13.03
CA LEU A 213 -26.00 37.95 -14.39
C LEU A 213 -26.52 36.50 -14.35
N ASP A 214 -27.82 36.28 -14.58
CA ASP A 214 -28.43 34.93 -14.63
C ASP A 214 -28.14 34.24 -15.98
N VAL A 215 -26.86 34.10 -16.30
CA VAL A 215 -26.32 33.49 -17.50
C VAL A 215 -25.20 32.53 -17.09
N GLN A 216 -25.22 31.32 -17.65
CA GLN A 216 -24.17 30.33 -17.45
C GLN A 216 -22.89 30.77 -18.19
N LEU A 217 -21.77 30.83 -17.47
CA LEU A 217 -20.45 31.14 -18.03
C LEU A 217 -19.94 29.97 -18.90
N PRO A 218 -19.18 30.24 -19.99
CA PRO A 218 -18.62 31.55 -20.37
C PRO A 218 -19.62 32.53 -21.03
N GLY A 219 -20.82 32.08 -21.40
CA GLY A 219 -21.77 32.89 -22.18
C GLY A 219 -21.19 33.24 -23.55
N ASP A 220 -21.35 34.50 -23.96
CA ASP A 220 -20.82 35.05 -25.22
C ASP A 220 -19.43 35.71 -25.08
N ASP A 221 -18.79 35.71 -23.91
CA ASP A 221 -17.52 36.45 -23.71
C ASP A 221 -16.27 35.60 -24.06
N PRO A 222 -15.50 35.99 -25.09
CA PRO A 222 -14.33 35.24 -25.54
C PRO A 222 -13.13 35.27 -24.58
N HIS A 223 -13.10 36.11 -23.53
CA HIS A 223 -12.02 36.10 -22.54
C HIS A 223 -12.30 35.18 -21.33
N ILE A 224 -13.49 34.59 -21.25
CA ILE A 224 -13.88 33.65 -20.19
C ILE A 224 -13.90 32.23 -20.77
N SER A 225 -13.41 31.26 -20.01
CA SER A 225 -13.56 29.84 -20.36
C SER A 225 -13.87 28.98 -19.15
N VAL A 226 -14.68 27.93 -19.37
CA VAL A 226 -15.06 26.95 -18.34
C VAL A 226 -14.63 25.57 -18.82
N GLN A 227 -14.04 24.78 -17.92
CA GLN A 227 -13.67 23.39 -18.16
C GLN A 227 -14.14 22.52 -17.00
N PHE A 228 -14.51 21.27 -17.28
CA PHE A 228 -14.78 20.25 -16.26
C PHE A 228 -14.11 18.92 -16.63
N ARG A 229 -13.64 18.20 -15.61
CA ARG A 229 -13.00 16.87 -15.72
C ARG A 229 -13.44 16.02 -14.52
N GLY A 230 -13.19 14.71 -14.57
CA GLY A 230 -13.19 13.91 -13.34
C GLY A 230 -12.16 14.45 -12.35
N GLY A 231 -12.49 14.41 -11.06
CA GLY A 231 -11.63 14.92 -9.99
C GLY A 231 -10.45 14.00 -9.64
N PRO A 232 -9.68 14.34 -8.59
CA PRO A 232 -8.51 13.59 -8.16
C PRO A 232 -8.88 12.21 -7.59
N GLN A 233 -10.04 12.07 -6.93
CA GLN A 233 -10.56 10.80 -6.43
C GLN A 233 -11.74 10.28 -7.26
N ARG A 234 -12.21 9.07 -6.93
CA ARG A 234 -13.33 8.42 -7.61
C ARG A 234 -14.64 9.12 -7.24
N PHE A 235 -15.50 9.34 -8.24
CA PHE A 235 -16.82 9.98 -8.10
C PHE A 235 -16.80 11.48 -7.75
N GLU A 236 -15.62 12.11 -7.87
CA GLU A 236 -15.48 13.56 -7.88
C GLU A 236 -15.48 14.12 -9.31
N VAL A 237 -15.88 15.38 -9.43
CA VAL A 237 -15.75 16.22 -10.62
C VAL A 237 -15.11 17.53 -10.20
N THR A 238 -14.08 17.97 -10.92
CA THR A 238 -13.48 19.30 -10.73
C THR A 238 -13.88 20.19 -11.92
N GLY A 239 -14.41 21.37 -11.61
CA GLY A 239 -14.75 22.42 -12.56
C GLY A 239 -13.85 23.64 -12.35
N TRP A 240 -13.33 24.19 -13.45
CA TRP A 240 -12.51 25.40 -13.45
C TRP A 240 -13.16 26.49 -14.29
N LEU A 241 -13.05 27.73 -13.81
CA LEU A 241 -13.42 28.95 -14.51
C LEU A 241 -12.15 29.80 -14.66
N GLN A 242 -11.66 29.97 -15.88
CA GLN A 242 -10.54 30.87 -16.21
C GLN A 242 -11.07 32.17 -16.82
N ILE A 243 -10.56 33.30 -16.34
CA ILE A 243 -10.82 34.64 -16.84
C ILE A 243 -9.47 35.20 -17.31
N GLN A 244 -9.33 35.47 -18.60
CA GLN A 244 -8.08 35.92 -19.22
C GLN A 244 -7.98 37.45 -19.27
N ALA A 245 -6.81 38.00 -18.94
CA ALA A 245 -6.54 39.43 -18.94
C ALA A 245 -7.63 40.27 -18.23
N VAL A 246 -7.89 39.92 -16.97
CA VAL A 246 -8.97 40.43 -16.10
C VAL A 246 -9.08 41.95 -16.09
N ARG A 247 -10.32 42.45 -16.07
CA ARG A 247 -10.70 43.87 -16.18
C ARG A 247 -11.56 44.28 -14.98
N PRO A 248 -11.68 45.58 -14.66
CA PRO A 248 -12.58 46.06 -13.60
C PRO A 248 -14.08 45.77 -13.83
N SER A 249 -14.50 45.39 -15.04
CA SER A 249 -15.85 44.86 -15.32
C SER A 249 -16.08 43.46 -14.75
N ASP A 250 -15.00 42.74 -14.48
CA ASP A 250 -15.01 41.32 -14.19
C ASP A 250 -15.02 41.08 -12.67
N GLU A 251 -14.72 42.11 -11.88
CA GLU A 251 -14.99 42.19 -10.43
C GLU A 251 -16.43 41.79 -10.07
N GLY A 252 -16.58 41.06 -8.98
CA GLY A 252 -17.88 40.57 -8.50
C GLY A 252 -17.79 39.19 -7.83
N ILE A 253 -18.95 38.58 -7.57
CA ILE A 253 -19.05 37.22 -6.99
C ILE A 253 -19.33 36.23 -8.11
N TYR A 254 -18.66 35.08 -8.05
CA TYR A 254 -18.82 33.95 -8.96
C TYR A 254 -19.31 32.73 -8.16
N ARG A 255 -20.37 32.07 -8.64
CA ARG A 255 -20.88 30.83 -8.04
C ARG A 255 -20.50 29.63 -8.90
N CYS A 256 -19.90 28.63 -8.26
CA CYS A 256 -19.95 27.26 -8.73
C CYS A 256 -21.31 26.66 -8.34
N LEU A 257 -22.06 26.12 -9.29
CA LEU A 257 -23.33 25.42 -9.08
C LEU A 257 -23.17 23.98 -9.57
N ALA A 258 -23.43 23.00 -8.71
CA ALA A 258 -23.34 21.58 -9.08
C ALA A 258 -24.67 20.86 -8.83
N ARG A 259 -25.07 20.01 -9.79
CA ARG A 259 -26.40 19.39 -9.82
C ARG A 259 -26.35 17.94 -10.31
N ASN A 260 -27.14 17.07 -9.70
CA ASN A 260 -27.39 15.71 -10.21
C ASN A 260 -28.91 15.39 -10.18
N ALA A 261 -29.25 14.09 -10.23
CA ALA A 261 -30.64 13.63 -10.24
C ALA A 261 -31.35 13.73 -8.88
N LEU A 262 -30.61 13.89 -7.78
CA LEU A 262 -31.14 13.96 -6.42
C LEU A 262 -31.26 15.40 -5.91
N GLY A 263 -30.29 16.27 -6.23
CA GLY A 263 -30.28 17.64 -5.73
C GLY A 263 -29.24 18.55 -6.38
N GLN A 264 -29.01 19.70 -5.75
CA GLN A 264 -28.04 20.72 -6.18
C GLN A 264 -27.39 21.43 -5.00
N VAL A 265 -26.19 21.95 -5.21
CA VAL A 265 -25.39 22.69 -4.22
C VAL A 265 -24.63 23.83 -4.91
N GLU A 266 -24.36 24.92 -4.20
CA GLU A 266 -23.55 26.03 -4.71
C GLU A 266 -22.49 26.51 -3.72
N ALA A 267 -21.39 27.06 -4.23
CA ALA A 267 -20.38 27.78 -3.44
C ALA A 267 -19.97 29.07 -4.16
N PRO A 268 -19.99 30.23 -3.47
CA PRO A 268 -19.50 31.51 -4.00
C PRO A 268 -17.99 31.69 -3.78
N ALA A 269 -17.36 32.49 -4.63
CA ALA A 269 -16.07 33.14 -4.41
C ALA A 269 -16.08 34.55 -5.03
N SER A 270 -15.35 35.49 -4.45
CA SER A 270 -15.22 36.85 -4.97
C SER A 270 -13.97 37.05 -5.83
N LEU A 271 -14.09 37.89 -6.85
CA LEU A 271 -12.99 38.46 -7.62
C LEU A 271 -12.89 39.95 -7.29
N THR A 272 -11.73 40.42 -6.84
CA THR A 272 -11.38 41.84 -6.68
C THR A 272 -10.33 42.24 -7.72
N VAL A 273 -10.51 43.36 -8.43
CA VAL A 273 -9.63 43.76 -9.55
C VAL A 273 -8.96 45.10 -9.29
N LEU A 274 -7.66 45.08 -9.00
CA LEU A 274 -6.87 46.28 -8.76
C LEU A 274 -6.33 46.85 -10.08
N THR A 275 -6.45 48.16 -10.29
CA THR A 275 -5.67 48.84 -11.33
C THR A 275 -4.25 49.13 -10.81
N PRO A 276 -3.26 49.34 -11.70
CA PRO A 276 -1.91 49.74 -11.27
C PRO A 276 -1.90 51.00 -10.39
N ASP A 277 -2.80 51.95 -10.62
CA ASP A 277 -2.93 53.18 -9.82
C ASP A 277 -3.43 52.92 -8.39
N GLN A 278 -4.33 51.94 -8.21
CA GLN A 278 -4.77 51.49 -6.88
C GLN A 278 -3.60 50.81 -6.14
N LEU A 279 -2.82 49.97 -6.84
CA LEU A 279 -1.64 49.34 -6.27
C LEU A 279 -0.62 50.39 -5.80
N ASN A 280 -0.33 51.39 -6.63
CA ASN A 280 0.58 52.50 -6.32
C ASN A 280 0.11 53.40 -5.15
N SER A 281 -1.20 53.49 -4.91
CA SER A 281 -1.78 54.35 -3.86
C SER A 281 -2.07 53.65 -2.53
N THR A 282 -2.12 52.31 -2.50
CA THR A 282 -2.21 51.53 -1.25
C THR A 282 -0.94 51.50 -0.39
N GLY A 283 0.20 51.98 -0.90
CA GLY A 283 1.44 52.13 -0.11
C GLY A 283 2.10 50.82 0.33
N ILE A 284 1.65 49.67 -0.21
CA ILE A 284 2.30 48.37 0.00
C ILE A 284 3.67 48.43 -0.68
N PRO A 285 4.80 48.28 0.03
CA PRO A 285 6.10 48.29 -0.60
C PRO A 285 6.21 47.11 -1.55
N HIS A 286 6.73 47.35 -2.75
CA HIS A 286 7.04 46.26 -3.68
C HIS A 286 8.00 45.28 -3.00
N LEU A 287 7.49 44.09 -2.65
CA LEU A 287 8.36 42.93 -2.50
C LEU A 287 9.05 42.75 -3.86
N PRO A 288 10.38 42.84 -3.95
CA PRO A 288 11.07 42.56 -5.19
C PRO A 288 10.73 41.12 -5.57
N SER A 289 10.40 40.88 -6.85
CA SER A 289 10.16 39.53 -7.36
C SER A 289 11.28 38.61 -6.88
N LEU A 290 10.92 37.50 -6.24
CA LEU A 290 11.89 36.47 -5.86
C LEU A 290 12.70 36.12 -7.10
N HIS A 291 13.94 36.57 -7.13
CA HIS A 291 14.93 35.99 -8.02
C HIS A 291 15.03 34.54 -7.59
N LEU A 292 14.51 33.65 -8.45
CA LEU A 292 14.97 32.28 -8.49
C LEU A 292 16.48 32.37 -8.65
N ILE A 293 17.20 32.11 -7.55
CA ILE A 293 18.65 32.01 -7.56
C ILE A 293 18.98 30.96 -8.61
N PRO A 294 19.69 31.30 -9.71
CA PRO A 294 20.26 30.28 -10.58
C PRO A 294 21.12 29.41 -9.69
N GLY A 295 20.82 28.11 -9.62
CA GLY A 295 21.37 27.24 -8.59
C GLY A 295 22.88 27.33 -8.54
N GLU A 296 23.44 27.27 -7.33
CA GLU A 296 24.89 27.18 -7.13
C GLU A 296 25.41 25.97 -7.92
N GLU A 297 26.05 26.24 -9.07
CA GLU A 297 26.85 25.26 -9.79
C GLU A 297 28.01 24.91 -8.86
N ALA A 298 27.90 23.76 -8.19
CA ALA A 298 28.93 23.28 -7.29
C ALA A 298 30.19 22.99 -8.11
N GLU A 299 31.17 23.90 -8.03
CA GLU A 299 32.50 23.73 -8.62
C GLU A 299 33.18 22.50 -7.99
N SER A 300 33.01 21.35 -8.64
CA SER A 300 33.79 20.16 -8.34
C SER A 300 35.20 20.37 -8.87
N GLU A 301 36.16 20.60 -7.98
CA GLU A 301 37.59 20.61 -8.27
C GLU A 301 38.05 19.22 -8.76
N GLU A 302 37.83 18.89 -10.05
CA GLU A 302 38.56 17.81 -10.71
C GLU A 302 40.01 18.27 -10.91
N GLY A 303 40.93 17.66 -10.15
CA GLY A 303 42.34 18.04 -10.16
C GLY A 303 43.03 17.76 -11.49
N GLU A 304 43.77 18.74 -11.99
CA GLU A 304 44.73 18.54 -13.08
C GLU A 304 45.87 17.62 -12.60
N ASP A 305 46.12 16.49 -13.28
CA ASP A 305 47.43 15.85 -13.22
C ASP A 305 47.78 15.12 -14.53
N TYR A 306 48.95 15.50 -15.06
CA TYR A 306 49.39 15.40 -16.46
C TYR A 306 49.81 13.99 -16.97
N TYR A 307 49.85 13.89 -18.31
CA TYR A 307 50.52 12.91 -19.21
C TYR A 307 49.77 11.64 -19.63
#